data_AF-A0AAD8QJ87-F1
#
_entry.id   AF-A0AAD8QJ87-F1
#
_cell.length_a   1.000
_cell.length_b   1.000
_cell.length_c   1.000
_cell.angle_alpha   90.00
_cell.angle_beta   90.00
_cell.angle_gamma   90.00
#
_symmetry.space_group_name_H-M   'P 1'
#
loop_
_entity.id
_entity.type
_entity.pdbx_description
1 polymer ?
#
loop_
_entity_poly.entity_id
_entity_poly.type
_entity_poly.pdbx_seq_one_letter_code
_entity_poly.pdbx_strand_id
1 'polypeptide(L)'
;MDVLAAAATAMDADETLAAAPAAPHSPVATTVATMEGPPEAKRAGTGGGRETKAKAAKKVLSPEEKAIEAAKRRCRRRNQKMKISAAANQQAQERQQVDDKLCGLPRSCHKATKADLQREAQALAFTQSMEKMMADNHAAMAARDEKRRLEKEAAAAIYHNLAKEVIEVQKADAEAKLLDDAKAKILAEDTRIMLADLSSVDDDTRAWFMKRRAEIRARDA
;
A
#
# COMPACT_ATOMS: atom_id res chain seq x y z
N MET A 1 45.40 -1.10 -26.32
CA MET A 1 45.33 0.32 -26.69
C MET A 1 44.21 0.44 -27.70
N ASP A 2 43.24 1.31 -27.40
CA ASP A 2 42.11 1.79 -28.23
C ASP A 2 41.03 0.73 -28.57
N VAL A 3 39.78 0.74 -28.06
CA VAL A 3 38.76 1.79 -27.81
C VAL A 3 38.32 2.53 -29.07
N LEU A 4 37.07 2.25 -29.49
CA LEU A 4 36.04 3.14 -30.08
C LEU A 4 35.13 2.28 -30.98
N ALA A 5 33.88 2.03 -30.60
CA ALA A 5 32.71 2.87 -30.93
C ALA A 5 32.24 2.59 -32.38
N ALA A 6 30.97 2.59 -32.77
CA ALA A 6 29.67 2.86 -32.17
C ALA A 6 28.67 2.47 -33.30
N ALA A 7 27.54 1.85 -32.98
CA ALA A 7 26.22 2.49 -32.95
C ALA A 7 25.33 2.21 -34.18
N ALA A 8 24.04 2.42 -33.90
CA ALA A 8 22.88 2.58 -34.77
C ALA A 8 22.09 1.27 -35.07
N THR A 9 21.03 0.94 -34.31
CA THR A 9 19.65 1.50 -34.23
C THR A 9 18.73 1.15 -35.41
N ALA A 10 17.61 0.49 -35.10
CA ALA A 10 16.23 0.68 -35.61
C ALA A 10 15.45 -0.63 -35.37
N MET A 11 14.47 -0.70 -34.46
CA MET A 11 13.08 -0.21 -34.53
C MET A 11 12.12 -1.09 -35.35
N ASP A 12 10.92 -1.26 -34.77
CA ASP A 12 9.65 -1.85 -35.27
C ASP A 12 9.61 -3.40 -35.38
N ALA A 13 8.84 -4.17 -34.60
CA ALA A 13 7.44 -4.10 -34.15
C ALA A 13 6.43 -4.09 -35.32
N ASP A 14 5.84 -5.24 -35.66
CA ASP A 14 4.38 -5.32 -35.73
C ASP A 14 3.78 -6.74 -35.66
N GLU A 15 2.58 -6.77 -35.07
CA GLU A 15 1.42 -7.64 -35.19
C GLU A 15 1.55 -9.13 -35.62
N THR A 16 1.00 -10.02 -34.78
CA THR A 16 -0.21 -10.76 -35.20
C THR A 16 -1.01 -11.29 -33.99
N LEU A 17 -2.31 -10.98 -34.02
CA LEU A 17 -3.41 -11.42 -33.16
C LEU A 17 -3.50 -12.95 -32.98
N ALA A 18 -3.80 -13.41 -31.76
CA ALA A 18 -4.72 -14.52 -31.53
C ALA A 18 -5.29 -14.57 -30.09
N ALA A 19 -6.60 -14.30 -30.01
CA ALA A 19 -7.61 -14.94 -29.17
C ALA A 19 -7.38 -15.12 -27.64
N ALA A 20 -8.14 -14.35 -26.87
CA ALA A 20 -8.38 -14.55 -25.44
C ALA A 20 -9.24 -15.81 -25.15
N PRO A 21 -8.95 -16.55 -24.07
CA PRO A 21 -9.94 -17.38 -23.40
C PRO A 21 -10.50 -16.71 -22.13
N ALA A 22 -11.79 -16.94 -21.95
CA ALA A 22 -12.72 -16.34 -21.00
C ALA A 22 -12.39 -16.57 -19.51
N ALA A 23 -12.76 -15.58 -18.69
CA ALA A 23 -12.81 -15.64 -17.24
C ALA A 23 -13.96 -16.53 -16.72
N PRO A 24 -13.79 -17.23 -15.59
CA PRO A 24 -14.92 -17.80 -14.87
C PRO A 24 -15.23 -17.05 -13.56
N HIS A 25 -16.45 -16.52 -13.52
CA HIS A 25 -17.40 -16.54 -12.39
C HIS A 25 -17.29 -15.50 -11.26
N SER A 26 -18.10 -14.46 -11.42
CA SER A 26 -18.81 -13.75 -10.35
C SER A 26 -20.02 -14.58 -9.88
N PRO A 27 -20.27 -14.78 -8.58
CA PRO A 27 -21.53 -15.34 -8.12
C PRO A 27 -22.62 -14.26 -8.05
N VAL A 28 -23.60 -14.43 -8.92
CA VAL A 28 -24.91 -13.77 -8.92
C VAL A 28 -25.64 -14.08 -7.62
N ALA A 29 -26.23 -13.04 -7.02
CA ALA A 29 -27.19 -13.13 -5.94
C ALA A 29 -28.45 -13.86 -6.42
N THR A 30 -28.70 -15.06 -5.92
CA THR A 30 -29.99 -15.75 -6.07
C THR A 30 -30.76 -15.61 -4.75
N THR A 31 -31.84 -14.85 -4.82
CA THR A 31 -32.92 -14.83 -3.84
C THR A 31 -33.61 -16.19 -3.79
N VAL A 32 -33.57 -16.85 -2.62
CA VAL A 32 -34.54 -17.89 -2.28
C VAL A 32 -35.21 -17.47 -0.98
N ALA A 33 -36.50 -17.17 -1.09
CA ALA A 33 -37.40 -17.03 0.04
C ALA A 33 -37.64 -18.42 0.63
N THR A 34 -37.36 -18.59 1.91
CA THR A 34 -37.86 -19.72 2.70
C THR A 34 -38.47 -19.15 3.95
N MET A 35 -39.80 -19.12 3.97
CA MET A 35 -40.57 -19.12 5.19
C MET A 35 -40.30 -20.43 5.91
N GLU A 36 -39.84 -20.37 7.15
CA GLU A 36 -40.29 -21.25 8.24
C GLU A 36 -39.76 -20.70 9.56
N GLY A 37 -40.67 -20.47 10.51
CA GLY A 37 -40.37 -19.86 11.80
C GLY A 37 -39.69 -20.82 12.77
N PRO A 38 -38.98 -20.31 13.78
CA PRO A 38 -38.56 -21.13 14.91
C PRO A 38 -39.66 -21.22 15.98
N PRO A 39 -39.94 -22.41 16.54
CA PRO A 39 -40.89 -22.58 17.63
C PRO A 39 -40.29 -22.20 18.99
N GLU A 40 -41.23 -21.96 19.91
CA GLU A 40 -41.12 -21.42 21.26
C GLU A 40 -40.04 -22.03 22.17
N ALA A 41 -39.49 -21.20 23.06
CA ALA A 41 -39.18 -21.59 24.42
C ALA A 41 -39.64 -20.48 25.38
N LYS A 42 -40.87 -20.58 25.87
CA LYS A 42 -41.34 -19.89 27.08
C LYS A 42 -40.65 -20.49 28.29
N ARG A 43 -40.07 -19.67 29.17
CA ARG A 43 -40.18 -19.85 30.62
C ARG A 43 -40.11 -18.51 31.34
N ALA A 44 -41.10 -18.36 32.21
CA ALA A 44 -41.42 -17.21 33.04
C ALA A 44 -40.46 -17.03 34.22
N GLY A 45 -40.48 -15.84 34.81
CA GLY A 45 -39.84 -15.56 36.11
C GLY A 45 -39.30 -14.14 36.18
N THR A 46 -40.17 -13.14 36.36
CA THR A 46 -40.34 -12.39 37.62
C THR A 46 -39.29 -11.30 37.88
N GLY A 47 -39.81 -10.09 38.08
CA GLY A 47 -39.26 -9.22 39.11
C GLY A 47 -38.57 -7.96 38.60
N GLY A 48 -39.39 -6.93 38.38
CA GLY A 48 -39.21 -5.61 39.00
C GLY A 48 -37.83 -4.95 38.94
N GLY A 49 -37.77 -3.81 38.27
CA GLY A 49 -36.80 -2.80 38.66
C GLY A 49 -36.35 -1.89 37.54
N ARG A 50 -37.03 -0.74 37.45
CA ARG A 50 -36.48 0.53 36.97
C ARG A 50 -35.85 0.48 35.58
N GLU A 51 -36.70 0.65 34.57
CA GLU A 51 -36.30 1.33 33.35
C GLU A 51 -35.91 2.78 33.69
N THR A 52 -34.69 2.98 34.17
CA THR A 52 -34.02 4.26 33.98
C THR A 52 -33.60 4.29 32.52
N LYS A 53 -34.49 4.80 31.67
CA LYS A 53 -34.13 5.31 30.35
C LYS A 53 -33.19 6.50 30.55
N ALA A 54 -31.94 6.21 30.88
CA ALA A 54 -30.85 7.11 30.60
C ALA A 54 -30.79 7.20 29.08
N LYS A 55 -31.44 8.22 28.52
CA LYS A 55 -31.10 8.75 27.20
C LYS A 55 -29.60 9.05 27.28
N ALA A 56 -28.78 8.09 26.87
CA ALA A 56 -27.37 8.33 26.63
C ALA A 56 -27.34 9.39 25.53
N ALA A 57 -27.10 10.64 25.93
CA ALA A 57 -26.77 11.71 25.02
C ALA A 57 -25.65 11.14 24.14
N LYS A 58 -25.96 10.88 22.88
CA LYS A 58 -25.00 10.38 21.90
C LYS A 58 -24.01 11.53 21.73
N LYS A 59 -22.98 11.54 22.58
CA LYS A 59 -21.94 12.58 22.56
C LYS A 59 -21.40 12.55 21.14
N VAL A 60 -21.72 13.58 20.38
CA VAL A 60 -21.24 13.74 19.00
C VAL A 60 -19.77 14.07 19.16
N LEU A 61 -18.96 13.02 19.32
CA LEU A 61 -17.52 13.11 19.44
C LEU A 61 -17.00 13.79 18.18
N SER A 62 -16.11 14.75 18.38
CA SER A 62 -15.42 15.38 17.25
C SER A 62 -14.68 14.31 16.44
N PRO A 63 -14.38 14.56 15.15
CA PRO A 63 -13.58 13.64 14.34
C PRO A 63 -12.27 13.20 15.04
N GLU A 64 -11.64 14.10 15.78
CA GLU A 64 -10.43 13.83 16.57
C GLU A 64 -10.70 12.92 17.77
N GLU A 65 -11.78 13.16 18.52
CA GLU A 65 -12.16 12.32 19.66
C GLU A 65 -12.54 10.91 19.21
N LYS A 66 -13.18 10.76 18.03
CA LYS A 66 -13.46 9.45 17.41
C LYS A 66 -12.18 8.72 17.03
N ALA A 67 -11.17 9.44 16.51
CA ALA A 67 -9.88 8.86 16.20
C ALA A 67 -9.15 8.37 17.47
N ILE A 68 -9.19 9.15 18.55
CA ILE A 68 -8.61 8.79 19.85
C ILE A 68 -9.33 7.58 20.46
N GLU A 69 -10.66 7.52 20.40
CA GLU A 69 -11.41 6.37 20.89
C GLU A 69 -11.14 5.11 20.06
N ALA A 70 -11.05 5.23 18.73
CA ALA A 70 -10.67 4.13 17.86
C ALA A 70 -9.24 3.61 18.16
N ALA A 71 -8.29 4.50 18.41
CA ALA A 71 -6.94 4.15 18.83
C ALA A 71 -6.93 3.41 20.19
N LYS A 72 -7.69 3.89 21.18
CA LYS A 72 -7.85 3.22 22.48
C LYS A 72 -8.46 1.82 22.33
N ARG A 73 -9.49 1.65 21.48
CA ARG A 73 -10.07 0.33 21.19
C ARG A 73 -9.07 -0.61 20.52
N ARG A 74 -8.28 -0.10 19.57
CA ARG A 74 -7.22 -0.87 18.90
C ARG A 74 -6.15 -1.32 19.90
N CYS A 75 -5.74 -0.45 20.82
CA CYS A 75 -4.79 -0.77 21.89
C CYS A 75 -5.32 -1.86 22.83
N ARG A 76 -6.58 -1.75 23.29
CA ARG A 76 -7.21 -2.79 24.13
C ARG A 76 -7.27 -4.15 23.43
N ARG A 77 -7.66 -4.18 22.14
CA ARG A 77 -7.68 -5.41 21.34
C ARG A 77 -6.29 -6.03 21.21
N ARG A 78 -5.24 -5.23 21.02
CA ARG A 78 -3.86 -5.72 20.96
C ARG A 78 -3.43 -6.31 22.30
N ASN A 79 -3.70 -5.63 23.41
CA ASN A 79 -3.39 -6.16 24.74
C ASN A 79 -4.17 -7.44 25.06
N GLN A 80 -5.43 -7.54 24.65
CA GLN A 80 -6.21 -8.76 24.82
C GLN A 80 -5.65 -9.93 23.99
N LYS A 81 -5.24 -9.68 22.73
CA LYS A 81 -4.56 -10.68 21.90
C LYS A 81 -3.26 -11.17 22.55
N MET A 82 -2.44 -10.26 23.09
CA MET A 82 -1.19 -10.62 23.78
C MET A 82 -1.44 -11.50 25.02
N LYS A 83 -2.50 -11.22 25.79
CA LYS A 83 -2.88 -12.06 26.94
C LYS A 83 -3.33 -13.46 26.51
N ILE A 84 -4.11 -13.55 25.45
CA ILE A 84 -4.57 -14.84 24.91
C ILE A 84 -3.39 -15.65 24.38
N SER A 85 -2.45 -15.03 23.65
CA SER A 85 -1.26 -15.75 23.16
C SER A 85 -0.34 -16.18 24.31
N ALA A 86 -0.19 -15.37 25.36
CA ALA A 86 0.57 -15.76 26.54
C ALA A 86 -0.05 -16.97 27.26
N ALA A 87 -1.38 -16.98 27.42
CA ALA A 87 -2.09 -18.11 28.02
C ALA A 87 -1.99 -19.38 27.17
N ALA A 88 -2.09 -19.26 25.83
CA ALA A 88 -1.91 -20.38 24.92
C ALA A 88 -0.49 -20.97 24.99
N ASN A 89 0.53 -20.11 25.08
CA ASN A 89 1.93 -20.55 25.24
C ASN A 89 2.17 -21.23 26.59
N GLN A 90 1.54 -20.77 27.68
CA GLN A 90 1.60 -21.45 28.99
C GLN A 90 0.97 -22.83 28.92
N GLN A 91 -0.22 -22.97 28.30
CA GLN A 91 -0.85 -24.28 28.11
C GLN A 91 -0.02 -25.22 27.23
N ALA A 92 0.67 -24.68 26.21
CA ALA A 92 1.58 -25.47 25.37
C ALA A 92 2.80 -25.98 26.16
N GLN A 93 3.38 -25.14 27.03
CA GLN A 93 4.47 -25.54 27.93
C GLN A 93 4.02 -26.57 28.97
N GLU A 94 2.83 -26.43 29.54
CA GLU A 94 2.27 -27.41 30.48
C GLU A 94 2.02 -28.76 29.79
N ARG A 95 1.52 -28.76 28.55
CA ARG A 95 1.37 -29.98 27.76
C ARG A 95 2.71 -30.63 27.46
N GLN A 96 3.73 -29.86 27.07
CA GLN A 96 5.08 -30.40 26.90
C GLN A 96 5.65 -30.99 28.19
N GLN A 97 5.47 -30.33 29.34
CA GLN A 97 5.91 -30.89 30.62
C GLN A 97 5.16 -32.16 31.02
N VAL A 98 3.88 -32.29 30.66
CA VAL A 98 3.09 -33.51 30.90
C VAL A 98 3.56 -34.62 29.96
N ASP A 99 3.75 -34.32 28.68
CA ASP A 99 4.25 -35.28 27.68
C ASP A 99 5.68 -35.75 28.02
N ASP A 100 6.57 -34.86 28.45
CA ASP A 100 7.93 -35.23 28.90
C ASP A 100 7.90 -36.11 30.17
N LYS A 101 6.95 -35.88 31.08
CA LYS A 101 6.74 -36.73 32.28
C LYS A 101 6.09 -38.08 31.95
N LEU A 102 5.24 -38.14 30.94
CA LEU A 102 4.58 -39.38 30.48
C LEU A 102 5.49 -40.22 29.56
N CYS A 103 6.33 -39.59 28.75
CA CYS A 103 7.26 -40.24 27.82
C CYS A 103 8.64 -40.50 28.44
N GLY A 104 8.95 -39.93 29.61
CA GLY A 104 10.20 -40.15 30.35
C GLY A 104 10.28 -41.48 31.13
N LEU A 105 9.24 -42.32 31.10
CA LEU A 105 9.33 -43.68 31.62
C LEU A 105 10.13 -44.53 30.62
N PRO A 106 11.32 -45.04 30.98
CA PRO A 106 12.11 -45.88 30.09
C PRO A 106 11.26 -47.10 29.73
N ARG A 107 10.93 -47.24 28.44
CA ARG A 107 10.32 -48.46 27.91
C ARG A 107 11.18 -49.62 28.37
N SER A 108 10.57 -50.46 29.19
CA SER A 108 11.20 -51.44 30.05
C SER A 108 12.06 -52.44 29.27
N CYS A 109 13.32 -52.56 29.70
CA CYS A 109 13.98 -53.82 30.07
C CYS A 109 14.02 -54.99 29.06
N HIS A 110 13.88 -54.76 27.76
CA HIS A 110 14.20 -55.79 26.76
C HIS A 110 15.43 -55.34 25.97
N LYS A 111 16.46 -56.20 25.94
CA LYS A 111 17.64 -55.99 25.11
C LYS A 111 17.15 -55.80 23.67
N ALA A 112 17.30 -54.60 23.12
CA ALA A 112 16.85 -54.26 21.78
C ALA A 112 17.37 -55.32 20.81
N THR A 113 16.47 -55.97 20.09
CA THR A 113 16.90 -56.97 19.11
C THR A 113 17.59 -56.25 17.95
N LYS A 114 18.46 -56.93 17.22
CA LYS A 114 19.17 -56.34 16.06
C LYS A 114 18.19 -55.77 15.02
N ALA A 115 16.99 -56.33 14.92
CA ALA A 115 15.92 -55.84 14.07
C ALA A 115 15.31 -54.52 14.58
N ASP A 116 15.21 -54.33 15.90
CA ASP A 116 14.71 -53.09 16.50
C ASP A 116 15.70 -51.94 16.30
N LEU A 117 16.99 -52.19 16.50
CA LEU A 117 18.05 -51.19 16.22
C LEU A 117 18.10 -50.80 14.74
N GLN A 118 17.85 -51.74 13.81
CA GLN A 118 17.75 -51.42 12.39
C GLN A 118 16.52 -50.56 12.06
N ARG A 119 15.36 -50.82 12.69
CA ARG A 119 14.18 -49.97 12.53
C ARG A 119 14.40 -48.57 13.09
N GLU A 120 15.03 -48.46 14.26
CA GLU A 120 15.37 -47.17 14.87
C GLU A 120 16.35 -46.38 14.00
N ALA A 121 17.38 -47.03 13.45
CA ALA A 121 18.31 -46.40 12.52
C ALA A 121 17.61 -45.92 11.23
N GLN A 122 16.69 -46.71 10.67
CA GLN A 122 15.89 -46.30 9.51
C GLN A 122 14.93 -45.15 9.83
N ALA A 123 14.31 -45.18 11.02
CA ALA A 123 13.44 -44.10 11.49
C ALA A 123 14.22 -42.79 11.66
N LEU A 124 15.40 -42.83 12.26
CA LEU A 124 16.27 -41.66 12.41
C LEU A 124 16.80 -41.13 11.07
N ALA A 125 17.16 -42.02 10.14
CA ALA A 125 17.55 -41.61 8.80
C ALA A 125 16.40 -40.92 8.05
N PHE A 126 15.16 -41.41 8.22
CA PHE A 126 13.98 -40.79 7.64
C PHE A 126 13.69 -39.42 8.27
N THR A 127 13.76 -39.27 9.60
CA THR A 127 13.54 -37.97 10.25
C THR A 127 14.59 -36.96 9.85
N GLN A 128 15.88 -37.35 9.81
CA GLN A 128 16.95 -36.48 9.33
C GLN A 128 16.77 -36.07 7.87
N SER A 129 16.31 -36.99 7.00
CA SER A 129 16.00 -36.68 5.61
C SER A 129 14.83 -35.68 5.49
N MET A 130 13.80 -35.83 6.33
CA MET A 130 12.65 -34.94 6.36
C MET A 130 13.03 -33.55 6.89
N GLU A 131 13.82 -33.49 7.95
CA GLU A 131 14.36 -32.25 8.51
C GLU A 131 15.19 -31.50 7.48
N LYS A 132 16.06 -32.21 6.75
CA LYS A 132 16.84 -31.62 5.65
C LYS A 132 15.94 -31.07 4.56
N MET A 133 14.93 -31.81 4.12
CA MET A 133 13.98 -31.34 3.09
C MET A 133 13.22 -30.09 3.54
N MET A 134 12.80 -30.01 4.81
CA MET A 134 12.12 -28.85 5.35
C MET A 134 13.07 -27.64 5.42
N ALA A 135 14.32 -27.85 5.84
CA ALA A 135 15.34 -26.81 5.85
C ALA A 135 15.64 -26.28 4.43
N ASP A 136 15.79 -27.16 3.45
CA ASP A 136 16.01 -26.80 2.05
C ASP A 136 14.81 -26.02 1.48
N ASN A 137 13.59 -26.42 1.83
CA ASN A 137 12.37 -25.72 1.42
C ASN A 137 12.28 -24.32 2.06
N HIS A 138 12.58 -24.19 3.35
CA HIS A 138 12.64 -22.91 4.04
C HIS A 138 13.70 -21.98 3.42
N ALA A 139 14.88 -22.50 3.10
CA ALA A 139 15.92 -21.73 2.42
C ALA A 139 15.47 -21.27 1.02
N ALA A 140 14.82 -22.15 0.26
CA ALA A 140 14.28 -21.81 -1.06
C ALA A 140 13.17 -20.75 -0.99
N MET A 141 12.30 -20.82 0.02
CA MET A 141 11.24 -19.81 0.23
C MET A 141 11.84 -18.47 0.65
N ALA A 142 12.83 -18.45 1.55
CA ALA A 142 13.53 -17.24 1.95
C ALA A 142 14.23 -16.55 0.76
N ALA A 143 14.88 -17.33 -0.13
CA ALA A 143 15.49 -16.80 -1.35
C ALA A 143 14.45 -16.19 -2.32
N ARG A 144 13.27 -16.80 -2.43
CA ARG A 144 12.16 -16.25 -3.25
C ARG A 144 11.58 -14.97 -2.65
N ASP A 145 11.43 -14.92 -1.33
CA ASP A 145 10.92 -13.74 -0.66
C ASP A 145 11.90 -12.56 -0.78
N GLU A 146 13.20 -12.81 -0.68
CA GLU A 146 14.23 -11.79 -0.89
C GLU A 146 14.25 -11.28 -2.33
N LYS A 147 14.14 -12.17 -3.33
CA LYS A 147 13.99 -11.77 -4.74
C LYS A 147 12.76 -10.89 -4.93
N ARG A 148 11.62 -11.28 -4.37
CA ARG A 148 10.37 -10.51 -4.45
C ARG A 148 10.49 -9.15 -3.74
N ARG A 149 11.26 -9.06 -2.64
CA ARG A 149 11.54 -7.79 -1.94
C ARG A 149 12.33 -6.85 -2.85
N LEU A 150 13.41 -7.34 -3.46
CA LEU A 150 14.26 -6.56 -4.36
C LEU A 150 13.50 -6.08 -5.61
N GLU A 151 12.65 -6.92 -6.20
CA GLU A 151 11.79 -6.54 -7.34
C GLU A 151 10.82 -5.41 -6.96
N LYS A 152 10.22 -5.48 -5.76
CA LYS A 152 9.34 -4.41 -5.26
C LYS A 152 10.10 -3.11 -5.01
N GLU A 153 11.32 -3.19 -4.47
CA GLU A 153 12.17 -2.02 -4.24
C GLU A 153 12.61 -1.38 -5.55
N ALA A 154 12.98 -2.18 -6.56
CA ALA A 154 13.28 -1.69 -7.89
C ALA A 154 12.06 -1.01 -8.54
N ALA A 155 10.88 -1.62 -8.46
CA ALA A 155 9.65 -1.02 -8.95
C ALA A 155 9.33 0.31 -8.23
N ALA A 156 9.47 0.35 -6.90
CA ALA A 156 9.25 1.56 -6.13
C ALA A 156 10.23 2.68 -6.51
N ALA A 157 11.50 2.34 -6.78
CA ALA A 157 12.50 3.29 -7.25
C ALA A 157 12.13 3.89 -8.62
N ILE A 158 11.62 3.08 -9.54
CA ILE A 158 11.12 3.55 -10.85
C ILE A 158 9.99 4.55 -10.66
N TYR A 159 8.99 4.23 -9.84
CA TYR A 159 7.87 5.14 -9.57
C TYR A 159 8.33 6.45 -8.94
N HIS A 160 9.29 6.39 -8.01
CA HIS A 160 9.81 7.58 -7.36
C HIS A 160 10.58 8.48 -8.33
N ASN A 161 11.36 7.90 -9.25
CA ASN A 161 12.05 8.67 -10.30
C ASN A 161 11.05 9.30 -11.28
N LEU A 162 10.06 8.53 -11.75
CA LEU A 162 9.01 9.06 -12.62
C LEU A 162 8.23 10.20 -11.95
N ALA A 163 7.92 10.08 -10.67
CA ALA A 163 7.24 11.14 -9.93
C ALA A 163 8.07 12.42 -9.85
N LYS A 164 9.40 12.32 -9.69
CA LYS A 164 10.29 13.49 -9.72
C LYS A 164 10.28 14.17 -11.08
N GLU A 165 10.42 13.39 -12.15
CA GLU A 165 10.41 13.91 -13.52
C GLU A 165 9.10 14.64 -13.83
N VAL A 166 7.96 14.06 -13.44
CA VAL A 166 6.65 14.72 -13.60
C VAL A 166 6.58 16.04 -12.84
N ILE A 167 7.10 16.10 -11.61
CA ILE A 167 7.15 17.34 -10.82
C ILE A 167 8.05 18.38 -11.49
N GLU A 168 9.19 17.96 -12.05
CA GLU A 168 10.11 18.86 -12.75
C GLU A 168 9.50 19.42 -14.03
N VAL A 169 8.82 18.59 -14.83
CA VAL A 169 8.09 19.04 -16.02
C VAL A 169 6.99 20.02 -15.63
N GLN A 170 6.20 19.73 -14.59
CA GLN A 170 5.15 20.64 -14.13
C GLN A 170 5.70 22.01 -13.67
N LYS A 171 6.89 22.03 -13.05
CA LYS A 171 7.56 23.28 -12.67
C LYS A 171 7.99 24.06 -13.92
N ALA A 172 8.62 23.39 -14.88
CA ALA A 172 9.03 24.02 -16.13
C ALA A 172 7.82 24.59 -16.91
N ASP A 173 6.71 23.85 -16.97
CA ASP A 173 5.46 24.31 -17.60
C ASP A 173 4.86 25.52 -16.88
N ALA A 174 4.91 25.54 -15.54
CA ALA A 174 4.45 26.68 -14.76
C ALA A 174 5.32 27.93 -14.99
N GLU A 175 6.64 27.76 -15.05
CA GLU A 175 7.58 28.83 -15.36
C GLU A 175 7.39 29.36 -16.78
N ALA A 176 7.18 28.48 -17.76
CA ALA A 176 6.89 28.86 -19.14
C ALA A 176 5.61 29.70 -19.24
N LYS A 177 4.54 29.30 -18.54
CA LYS A 177 3.29 30.09 -18.50
C LYS A 177 3.48 31.47 -17.89
N LEU A 178 4.28 31.58 -16.82
CA LEU A 178 4.57 32.89 -16.20
C LEU A 178 5.34 33.80 -17.17
N LEU A 179 6.27 33.25 -17.94
CA LEU A 179 7.00 34.00 -18.97
C LEU A 179 6.07 34.45 -20.10
N ASP A 180 5.15 33.59 -20.54
CA ASP A 180 4.20 33.93 -21.58
C ASP A 180 3.18 34.99 -21.10
N ASP A 181 2.71 34.89 -19.86
CA ASP A 181 1.87 35.91 -19.22
C ASP A 181 2.61 37.26 -19.10
N ALA A 182 3.91 37.23 -18.76
CA ALA A 182 4.74 38.43 -18.69
C ALA A 182 4.90 39.07 -20.08
N LYS A 183 5.16 38.26 -21.12
CA LYS A 183 5.22 38.74 -22.51
C LYS A 183 3.88 39.32 -22.97
N ALA A 184 2.77 38.66 -22.65
CA ALA A 184 1.44 39.14 -22.98
C ALA A 184 1.13 40.50 -22.33
N LYS A 185 1.55 40.71 -21.07
CA LYS A 185 1.42 42.01 -20.40
C LYS A 185 2.26 43.10 -21.05
N ILE A 186 3.51 42.80 -21.40
CA ILE A 186 4.38 43.76 -22.11
C ILE A 186 3.73 44.13 -23.45
N LEU A 187 3.27 43.15 -24.22
CA LEU A 187 2.61 43.39 -25.51
C LEU A 187 1.33 44.22 -25.37
N ALA A 188 0.52 43.96 -24.34
CA ALA A 188 -0.69 44.74 -24.07
C ALA A 188 -0.36 46.21 -23.73
N GLU A 189 0.67 46.43 -22.92
CA GLU A 189 1.12 47.77 -22.55
C GLU A 189 1.72 48.52 -23.75
N ASP A 190 2.52 47.84 -24.57
CA ASP A 190 3.09 48.41 -25.79
C ASP A 190 1.99 48.79 -26.79
N THR A 191 0.97 47.93 -26.92
CA THR A 191 -0.21 48.21 -27.75
C THR A 191 -0.97 49.43 -27.23
N ARG A 192 -1.16 49.52 -25.91
CA ARG A 192 -1.79 50.69 -25.26
C ARG A 192 -1.01 51.97 -25.56
N ILE A 193 0.31 51.94 -25.42
CA ILE A 193 1.20 53.08 -25.69
C ILE A 193 1.15 53.49 -27.18
N MET A 194 1.17 52.51 -28.08
CA MET A 194 1.13 52.74 -29.53
C MET A 194 -0.19 53.33 -30.00
N LEU A 195 -1.31 52.97 -29.36
CA LEU A 195 -2.66 53.40 -29.74
C LEU A 195 -3.20 54.59 -28.92
N ALA A 196 -2.53 54.99 -27.84
CA ALA A 196 -2.98 56.11 -27.01
C ALA A 196 -3.21 57.40 -27.84
N ASP A 197 -4.39 58.00 -27.70
CA ASP A 197 -4.63 59.35 -28.21
C ASP A 197 -3.93 60.37 -27.29
N LEU A 198 -3.11 61.23 -27.88
CA LEU A 198 -2.29 62.21 -27.18
C LEU A 198 -2.83 63.64 -27.30
N SER A 199 -3.98 63.81 -27.96
CA SER A 199 -4.60 65.11 -28.26
C SER A 199 -4.93 65.94 -27.01
N SER A 200 -5.26 65.29 -25.90
CA SER A 200 -5.70 65.90 -24.64
C SER A 200 -4.67 65.90 -23.52
N VAL A 201 -3.45 65.40 -23.78
CA VAL A 201 -2.40 65.20 -22.76
C VAL A 201 -1.35 66.30 -22.83
N ASP A 202 -0.77 66.67 -21.68
CA ASP A 202 0.30 67.67 -21.56
C ASP A 202 1.57 67.31 -22.34
N ASP A 203 2.39 68.32 -22.64
CA ASP A 203 3.56 68.17 -23.51
C ASP A 203 4.64 67.25 -22.93
N ASP A 204 4.82 67.25 -21.61
CA ASP A 204 5.80 66.38 -20.93
C ASP A 204 5.38 64.90 -21.04
N THR A 205 4.10 64.61 -20.76
CA THR A 205 3.55 63.26 -20.89
C THR A 205 3.53 62.81 -22.35
N ARG A 206 3.20 63.71 -23.28
CA ARG A 206 3.25 63.45 -24.73
C ARG A 206 4.67 63.10 -25.19
N ALA A 207 5.69 63.82 -24.71
CA ALA A 207 7.09 63.53 -25.01
C ALA A 207 7.50 62.14 -24.48
N TRP A 208 7.03 61.77 -23.28
CA TRP A 208 7.24 60.43 -22.72
C TRP A 208 6.63 59.32 -23.61
N PHE A 209 5.38 59.47 -24.06
CA PHE A 209 4.74 58.49 -24.95
C PHE A 209 5.47 58.37 -26.30
N MET A 210 5.90 59.48 -26.90
CA MET A 210 6.64 59.46 -28.16
C MET A 210 8.01 58.77 -28.02
N LYS A 211 8.74 59.05 -26.93
CA LYS A 211 9.97 58.33 -26.60
C LYS A 211 9.72 56.83 -26.45
N ARG A 212 8.67 56.46 -25.72
CA ARG A 212 8.34 55.05 -25.48
C ARG A 212 7.91 54.31 -26.75
N ARG A 213 7.17 54.96 -27.65
CA ARG A 213 6.86 54.43 -28.99
C ARG A 213 8.11 54.19 -29.83
N ALA A 214 9.10 55.08 -29.76
CA ALA A 214 10.37 54.90 -30.47
C ALA A 214 11.16 53.71 -29.92
N GLU A 215 11.20 53.55 -28.59
CA GLU A 215 11.84 52.39 -27.94
C GLU A 215 11.18 51.06 -28.34
N ILE A 216 9.84 51.00 -28.39
CA ILE A 216 9.09 49.82 -28.84
C ILE A 216 9.43 49.49 -30.29
N ARG A 217 9.38 50.49 -31.19
CA ARG A 217 9.72 50.29 -32.61
C ARG A 217 11.16 49.84 -32.82
N ALA A 218 12.11 50.32 -32.02
CA ALA A 218 13.51 49.91 -32.10
C ALA A 218 13.74 48.48 -31.60
N ARG A 219 12.93 48.00 -30.65
CA ARG A 219 12.98 46.62 -30.16
C ARG A 219 12.38 45.63 -31.17
N ASP A 220 11.33 46.05 -31.88
CA ASP A 220 10.55 45.20 -32.78
C ASP A 220 11.02 45.26 -34.26
N ALA A 221 11.98 46.13 -34.58
CA ALA A 221 12.62 46.27 -35.89
C ALA A 221 13.77 45.27 -36.09
#